data_AF-A0A9W8CWW2-F1
#
_entry.id   AF-A0A9W8CWW2-F1
#
_cell.length_a   1.000
_cell.length_b   1.000
_cell.length_c   1.000
_cell.angle_alpha   90.00
_cell.angle_beta   90.00
_cell.angle_gamma   90.00
#
_symmetry.space_group_name_H-M   'P 1'
#
loop_
_entity.id
_entity.type
_entity.pdbx_description
1 polymer ?
#
loop_
_entity_poly.entity_id
_entity_poly.type
_entity_poly.pdbx_seq_one_letter_code
_entity_poly.pdbx_strand_id
1 'polypeptide(L)'
;DTLYEDEVFTLVFDFPSDYPHEAPTVTFVGTPPVHPHIYSNGHICLSILYRYWCPVLTVDAVCQSILSMLSSCTEKKRPDRDKMYVKQASDSPKDTLWLFEDRGYVSLSELISSNPDTSSVSEA
;
A
#
# COMPACT_ATOMS: atom_id res chain seq x y z
N ASP A 1 10.78 21.27 -13.63
CA ASP A 1 9.40 21.16 -14.11
C ASP A 1 8.87 19.76 -13.85
N THR A 2 7.96 19.64 -12.88
CA THR A 2 7.23 18.40 -12.62
C THR A 2 5.74 18.67 -12.78
N LEU A 3 4.92 17.63 -12.96
CA LEU A 3 3.47 17.82 -13.06
C LEU A 3 2.84 18.41 -11.80
N TYR A 4 3.52 18.32 -10.66
CA TYR A 4 3.05 18.78 -9.36
C TYR A 4 3.78 20.04 -8.88
N GLU A 5 4.45 20.74 -9.78
CA GLU A 5 5.12 22.00 -9.48
C GLU A 5 4.12 23.02 -8.91
N ASP A 6 4.57 23.78 -7.91
CA ASP A 6 3.78 24.74 -7.13
C ASP A 6 2.59 24.16 -6.32
N GLU A 7 2.37 22.84 -6.33
CA GLU A 7 1.36 22.19 -5.49
C GLU A 7 1.93 21.83 -4.11
N VAL A 8 1.12 22.06 -3.07
CA VAL A 8 1.48 21.73 -1.68
C VAL A 8 0.61 20.57 -1.19
N PHE A 9 1.27 19.49 -0.78
CA PHE A 9 0.60 18.33 -0.20
C PHE A 9 1.03 18.10 1.23
N THR A 10 0.11 17.61 2.04
CA THR A 10 0.38 17.26 3.45
C THR A 10 0.37 15.74 3.60
N LEU A 11 1.38 15.22 4.28
CA LEU A 11 1.51 13.81 4.63
C LEU A 11 1.32 13.64 6.14
N VAL A 12 0.62 12.59 6.54
CA VAL A 12 0.55 12.14 7.94
C VAL A 12 1.32 10.83 8.06
N PHE A 13 2.21 10.80 9.06
CA PHE A 13 2.95 9.60 9.46
C PHE A 13 2.36 9.12 10.78
N ASP A 14 1.81 7.92 10.77
CA ASP A 14 1.31 7.24 11.96
C ASP A 14 2.25 6.06 12.28
N PHE A 15 2.86 6.13 13.46
CA PHE A 15 3.90 5.20 13.89
C PHE A 15 3.28 4.11 14.76
N PRO A 16 3.32 2.82 14.35
CA PRO A 16 2.84 1.73 15.19
C PRO A 16 3.70 1.58 16.45
N SER A 17 3.17 0.90 17.46
CA SER A 17 3.88 0.64 18.71
C SER A 17 5.18 -0.17 18.53
N ASP A 18 5.27 -0.97 17.46
CA ASP A 18 6.45 -1.78 17.13
C ASP A 18 7.35 -1.13 16.06
N TYR A 19 7.22 0.17 15.82
CA TYR A 19 8.19 0.90 15.00
C TYR A 19 9.58 0.87 15.68
N PRO A 20 10.68 0.57 14.96
CA PRO A 20 10.80 0.48 13.50
C PRO A 20 10.71 -0.93 12.90
N HIS A 21 10.38 -1.98 13.67
CA HIS A 21 10.17 -3.32 13.11
C HIS A 21 9.00 -3.34 12.13
N GLU A 22 7.93 -2.63 12.47
CA GLU A 22 6.81 -2.37 11.58
C GLU A 22 6.92 -0.97 10.93
N ALA A 23 6.58 -0.89 9.64
CA ALA A 23 6.58 0.36 8.88
C ALA A 23 5.63 1.40 9.48
N PRO A 24 5.88 2.71 9.36
CA PRO A 24 4.85 3.71 9.63
C PRO A 24 3.76 3.64 8.55
N THR A 25 2.53 3.92 8.94
CA THR A 25 1.46 4.20 7.98
C THR A 25 1.64 5.62 7.46
N VAL A 26 1.66 5.80 6.14
CA VAL A 26 1.85 7.12 5.52
C VAL A 26 0.73 7.39 4.52
N THR A 27 0.00 8.49 4.72
CA THR A 27 -1.13 8.89 3.89
C THR A 27 -1.08 10.38 3.55
N PHE A 28 -1.58 10.74 2.38
CA PHE A 28 -1.89 12.12 2.04
C PHE A 28 -3.19 12.55 2.69
N VAL A 29 -3.23 13.74 3.28
CA VAL A 29 -4.46 14.33 3.84
C VAL A 29 -4.95 15.51 3.01
N GLY A 30 -6.26 15.76 3.07
CA GLY A 30 -6.92 16.77 2.25
C GLY A 30 -7.13 16.27 0.82
N THR A 31 -6.67 17.04 -0.17
CA THR A 31 -6.76 16.65 -1.59
C THR A 31 -5.47 15.96 -2.02
N PRO A 32 -5.43 14.62 -2.13
CA PRO A 32 -4.21 13.90 -2.48
C PRO A 32 -3.84 14.11 -3.96
N PRO A 33 -2.54 14.06 -4.32
CA PRO A 33 -2.10 14.18 -5.69
C PRO A 33 -2.79 13.15 -6.59
N VAL A 34 -3.18 13.55 -7.79
CA VAL A 34 -3.73 12.61 -8.80
C VAL A 34 -2.55 11.86 -9.43
N HIS A 35 -2.26 10.68 -8.91
CA HIS A 35 -1.06 9.91 -9.27
C HIS A 35 -1.36 8.39 -9.38
N PRO A 36 -0.72 7.65 -10.30
CA PRO A 36 -0.97 6.21 -10.50
C PRO A 36 -0.76 5.32 -9.27
N HIS A 37 -0.02 5.82 -8.28
CA HIS A 37 0.27 5.14 -7.02
C HIS A 37 -0.38 5.83 -5.79
N ILE A 38 -1.29 6.78 -5.99
CA ILE A 38 -1.98 7.49 -4.90
C ILE A 38 -3.49 7.39 -5.10
N TYR A 39 -4.14 6.73 -4.15
CA TYR A 39 -5.58 6.56 -4.12
C TYR A 39 -6.28 7.86 -3.70
N SER A 40 -7.56 8.00 -4.04
CA SER A 40 -8.35 9.19 -3.74
C SER A 40 -8.62 9.38 -2.25
N ASN A 41 -8.48 8.34 -1.43
CA ASN A 41 -8.47 8.43 0.04
C ASN A 41 -7.09 8.79 0.62
N GLY A 42 -6.09 9.06 -0.23
CA GLY A 42 -4.73 9.45 0.18
C GLY A 42 -3.79 8.30 0.49
N HIS A 43 -4.23 7.04 0.35
CA HIS A 43 -3.35 5.89 0.53
C HIS A 43 -2.29 5.84 -0.58
N ILE A 44 -1.07 5.43 -0.21
CA ILE A 44 0.08 5.42 -1.10
C ILE A 44 0.47 3.97 -1.38
N CYS A 45 0.57 3.59 -2.65
CA CYS A 45 1.09 2.29 -3.09
C CYS A 45 2.59 2.40 -3.36
N LEU A 46 3.40 2.36 -2.30
CA LEU A 46 4.86 2.42 -2.40
C LEU A 46 5.47 1.26 -1.64
N SER A 47 6.28 0.45 -2.31
CA SER A 47 6.74 -0.85 -1.80
C SER A 47 7.55 -0.76 -0.50
N ILE A 48 8.29 0.34 -0.28
CA ILE A 48 9.05 0.58 0.96
C ILE A 48 8.15 0.75 2.19
N LEU A 49 6.87 1.09 2.01
CA LEU A 49 5.89 1.21 3.10
C LEU A 49 5.24 -0.13 3.45
N TYR A 50 5.51 -1.18 2.65
CA TYR A 50 4.91 -2.50 2.81
C TYR A 50 6.00 -3.59 2.70
N ARG A 51 6.09 -4.27 1.54
CA ARG A 51 6.89 -5.48 1.35
C ARG A 51 8.40 -5.27 1.47
N TYR A 52 8.88 -4.05 1.28
CA TYR A 52 10.31 -3.71 1.35
C TYR A 52 10.64 -2.73 2.47
N TRP A 53 9.79 -2.64 3.50
CA TRP A 53 10.17 -1.95 4.72
C TRP A 53 11.32 -2.69 5.41
N CYS A 54 12.27 -1.91 5.93
CA CYS A 54 13.34 -2.40 6.77
C CYS A 54 13.55 -1.40 7.93
N PRO A 55 13.82 -1.85 9.16
CA PRO A 55 14.00 -0.96 10.31
C PRO A 55 15.12 0.08 10.17
N VAL A 56 16.02 -0.11 9.19
CA VAL A 56 17.09 0.83 8.83
C VAL A 56 16.57 2.04 8.03
N LEU A 57 15.38 1.93 7.43
CA LEU A 57 14.78 3.02 6.66
C LEU A 57 14.33 4.13 7.58
N THR A 58 14.63 5.36 7.18
CA THR A 58 14.28 6.57 7.92
C THR A 58 13.07 7.24 7.31
N VAL A 59 12.43 8.13 8.08
CA VAL A 59 11.38 9.01 7.57
C VAL A 59 11.87 9.82 6.37
N ASP A 60 13.13 10.28 6.39
CA ASP A 60 13.72 11.00 5.26
C ASP A 60 13.79 10.13 4.00
N ALA A 61 14.23 8.87 4.11
CA ALA A 61 14.24 7.94 2.99
C ALA A 61 12.83 7.69 2.40
N VAL A 62 11.82 7.65 3.26
CA VAL A 62 10.41 7.56 2.83
C VAL A 62 10.00 8.82 2.06
N CYS A 63 10.28 10.01 2.60
CA CYS A 63 9.98 11.29 1.94
C CYS A 63 10.68 11.42 0.58
N GLN A 64 11.96 11.06 0.50
CA GLN A 64 12.72 11.06 -0.76
C GLN A 64 12.12 10.12 -1.80
N SER A 65 11.63 8.96 -1.36
CA SER A 65 11.00 7.99 -2.26
C SER A 65 9.64 8.50 -2.77
N ILE A 66 8.83 9.13 -1.92
CA ILE A 66 7.57 9.76 -2.33
C ILE A 66 7.84 10.92 -3.30
N LEU A 67 8.83 11.77 -3.01
CA LEU A 67 9.22 12.88 -3.87
C LEU A 67 9.70 12.38 -5.24
N SER A 68 10.53 11.34 -5.26
CA SER A 68 11.02 10.71 -6.49
C SER A 68 9.86 10.11 -7.31
N MET A 69 8.93 9.44 -6.64
CA MET A 69 7.70 8.91 -7.25
C MET A 69 6.92 10.04 -7.95
N LEU A 70 6.62 11.13 -7.24
CA LEU A 70 5.91 12.28 -7.81
C LEU A 70 6.69 12.95 -8.95
N SER A 71 8.00 13.11 -8.80
CA SER A 71 8.86 13.78 -9.79
C SER A 71 8.97 12.99 -11.09
N SER A 72 8.91 11.66 -11.03
CA SER A 72 8.99 10.77 -12.20
C SER A 72 7.68 10.64 -12.99
N CYS A 73 6.59 11.22 -12.49
CA CYS A 73 5.27 11.07 -13.07
C CYS A 73 5.11 11.83 -14.39
N THR A 74 4.66 11.14 -15.44
CA THR A 74 4.43 11.72 -16.78
C THR A 74 2.97 12.01 -17.10
N GLU A 75 2.03 11.51 -16.29
CA GLU A 75 0.59 11.70 -16.49
C GLU A 75 -0.16 11.71 -15.14
N LYS A 76 -0.99 12.74 -14.90
CA LYS A 76 -1.89 12.79 -13.74
C LYS A 76 -3.09 11.88 -13.96
N LYS A 77 -3.00 10.65 -13.47
CA LYS A 77 -4.12 9.68 -13.44
C LYS A 77 -4.22 8.99 -12.10
N ARG A 78 -5.42 8.48 -11.78
CA ARG A 78 -5.64 7.64 -10.59
C ARG A 78 -5.31 6.17 -10.89
N PRO A 79 -5.09 5.32 -9.87
CA PRO A 79 -5.03 3.88 -10.06
C PRO A 79 -6.33 3.35 -10.69
N ASP A 80 -6.25 2.35 -11.57
CA ASP A 80 -7.41 1.83 -12.31
C ASP A 80 -8.54 1.31 -11.40
N ARG A 81 -8.16 0.78 -10.23
CA ARG A 81 -9.10 0.24 -9.21
C ARG A 81 -9.41 1.21 -8.08
N ASP A 82 -9.15 2.50 -8.23
CA ASP A 82 -9.32 3.52 -7.18
C ASP A 82 -10.69 3.46 -6.49
N LYS A 83 -11.78 3.50 -7.27
CA LYS A 83 -13.15 3.48 -6.72
C LYS A 83 -13.49 2.18 -5.97
N MET A 84 -12.93 1.06 -6.40
CA MET A 84 -13.16 -0.23 -5.74
C MET A 84 -12.37 -0.31 -4.44
N TYR A 85 -11.10 0.10 -4.50
CA TYR A 85 -10.21 0.17 -3.36
C TYR A 85 -10.79 1.06 -2.26
N VAL A 86 -11.15 2.31 -2.56
CA VAL A 86 -11.65 3.25 -1.55
C VAL A 86 -12.96 2.81 -0.90
N LYS A 87 -13.79 2.03 -1.59
CA LYS A 87 -15.01 1.46 -1.00
C LYS A 87 -14.75 0.32 -0.02
N GLN A 88 -13.63 -0.39 -0.19
CA GLN A 88 -13.27 -1.57 0.59
C GLN A 88 -12.18 -1.28 1.63
N ALA A 89 -11.43 -0.19 1.43
CA ALA A 89 -10.34 0.21 2.29
C ALA A 89 -10.89 0.58 3.66
N SER A 90 -10.30 -0.04 4.68
CA SER A 90 -10.42 0.39 6.07
C SER A 90 -9.72 1.74 6.26
N ASP A 91 -10.05 2.45 7.36
CA ASP A 91 -9.43 3.73 7.73
C ASP A 91 -7.90 3.62 7.83
N SER A 92 -7.37 2.43 8.12
CA SER A 92 -5.96 2.10 8.06
C SER A 92 -5.61 1.38 6.75
N PRO A 93 -4.65 1.88 5.95
CA PRO A 93 -4.14 1.22 4.75
C PRO A 93 -3.55 -0.17 5.00
N LYS A 94 -3.07 -0.46 6.23
CA LYS A 94 -2.45 -1.74 6.58
C LYS A 94 -3.46 -2.87 6.78
N ASP A 95 -4.67 -2.52 7.18
CA ASP A 95 -5.77 -3.46 7.36
C ASP A 95 -6.50 -3.75 6.04
N THR A 96 -6.12 -3.06 4.95
CA THR A 96 -6.64 -3.32 3.61
C THR A 96 -5.82 -4.42 2.92
N LEU A 97 -6.49 -5.49 2.48
CA LEU A 97 -5.86 -6.57 1.71
C LEU A 97 -5.36 -6.03 0.35
N TRP A 98 -4.06 -5.78 0.24
CA TRP A 98 -3.45 -5.25 -0.98
C TRP A 98 -3.38 -6.30 -2.09
N LEU A 99 -4.31 -6.20 -3.05
CA LEU A 99 -4.20 -6.90 -4.33
C LEU A 99 -3.26 -6.12 -5.26
N PHE A 100 -1.95 -6.26 -5.03
CA PHE A 100 -0.95 -5.81 -6.00
C PHE A 100 -1.23 -6.53 -7.33
N GLU A 101 -1.38 -5.78 -8.41
CA GLU A 101 -1.75 -6.31 -9.73
C GLU A 101 -0.58 -7.03 -10.43
N ASP A 102 0.53 -7.23 -9.72
CA ASP A 102 1.65 -8.07 -10.16
C ASP A 102 1.74 -9.36 -9.34
N ARG A 103 1.37 -10.45 -10.04
CA ARG A 103 1.45 -11.88 -9.69
C ARG A 103 0.28 -12.41 -8.83
N GLY A 104 -0.49 -13.29 -9.47
CA GLY A 104 -1.55 -14.07 -8.85
C GLY A 104 -1.08 -14.80 -7.60
N TYR A 105 -1.82 -14.62 -6.52
CA TYR A 105 -1.78 -15.46 -5.34
C TYR A 105 -3.10 -16.20 -5.27
N VAL A 106 -3.02 -17.52 -5.40
CA VAL A 106 -4.09 -18.45 -5.05
C VAL A 106 -4.26 -18.38 -3.54
N SER A 107 -5.49 -18.24 -3.06
CA SER A 107 -5.75 -18.22 -1.62
C SER A 107 -5.36 -19.56 -1.01
N LEU A 108 -4.70 -19.58 0.16
CA LEU A 108 -4.44 -20.83 0.90
C LEU A 108 -5.74 -21.60 1.23
N SER A 109 -6.88 -20.90 1.28
CA SER A 109 -8.20 -21.53 1.42
C SER A 109 -8.63 -22.32 0.18
N GLU A 110 -8.19 -21.94 -1.03
CA GLU A 110 -8.45 -22.71 -2.26
C GLU A 110 -7.58 -23.97 -2.35
N LEU A 111 -6.38 -23.96 -1.75
CA LEU A 111 -5.44 -25.08 -1.77
C LEU A 111 -5.87 -26.21 -0.82
N ILE A 112 -6.55 -25.88 0.28
CA ILE A 112 -7.11 -26.85 1.23
C ILE A 112 -8.41 -27.45 0.69
N SER A 113 -9.25 -26.67 0.00
CA SER A 113 -10.53 -27.15 -0.55
C SER A 113 -10.38 -28.02 -1.81
N SER A 114 -9.18 -28.11 -2.40
CA SER A 114 -8.92 -28.85 -3.64
C SER A 114 -8.23 -30.20 -3.43
N ASN A 115 -7.95 -30.60 -2.18
CA ASN A 115 -7.39 -31.92 -1.87
C ASN A 115 -8.49 -32.90 -1.43
N PRO A 116 -8.94 -33.83 -2.29
CA PRO A 116 -9.89 -34.87 -1.90
C PRO A 116 -9.32 -35.95 -0.95
N ASP A 117 -8.05 -35.87 -0.53
CA ASP A 117 -7.37 -36.91 0.27
C ASP A 117 -7.01 -36.47 1.72
N THR A 118 -7.95 -35.89 2.45
CA THR A 118 -7.82 -35.80 3.92
C THR A 118 -9.03 -36.40 4.63
N SER A 119 -9.36 -37.62 4.24
CA SER A 119 -10.04 -38.54 5.15
C SER A 119 -8.99 -39.41 5.82
N SER A 120 -9.04 -39.49 7.15
CA SER A 120 -8.33 -40.45 8.03
C SER A 120 -6.94 -40.04 8.53
N VAL A 121 -6.91 -39.26 9.61
CA VAL A 121 -6.16 -39.68 10.80
C VAL A 121 -6.90 -39.20 12.05
N SER A 122 -7.58 -40.15 12.69
CA SER A 122 -8.28 -40.00 13.97
C SER A 122 -7.29 -39.94 15.13
N GLU A 123 -7.68 -39.20 16.17
CA GLU A 123 -7.11 -39.20 17.51
C GLU A 123 -6.82 -40.62 18.06
N ALA A 124 -5.58 -40.81 18.53
CA ALA A 124 -5.17 -41.58 19.71
C ALA A 124 -3.65 -41.40 19.96
#